data_AF-A0A6J5UEM6-F1
#
_entry.id   AF-A0A6J5UEM6-F1
#
_cell.length_a   1.000
_cell.length_b   1.000
_cell.length_c   1.000
_cell.angle_alpha   90.00
_cell.angle_beta   90.00
_cell.angle_gamma   90.00
#
_symmetry.space_group_name_H-M   'P 1'
#
loop_
_entity.id
_entity.type
_entity.pdbx_description
1 polymer ?
#
loop_
_entity_poly.entity_id
_entity_poly.type
_entity_poly.pdbx_seq_one_letter_code
_entity_poly.pdbx_strand_id
1 'polypeptide(L)'
;MGDDEEGSNKNGANCSIHKDVALCRASTTSPMPTPNSLNDNESMESVSVTQNVPETANLHRRPIRNKKAQERKRKDIMHDLMDQGNAMAKVMKSYKESYDKNKEFKVMMMETSTIETPARRAKVKEKQKEIMAKQASRCLNFDDDIYHPEPPSDDS
;
A
#
# COMPACT_ATOMS: atom_id res chain seq x y z
N MET A 1 -34.47 28.54 58.03
CA MET A 1 -33.47 27.58 57.51
C MET A 1 -33.43 27.79 56.01
N GLY A 2 -32.53 28.52 55.37
CA GLY A 2 -31.39 29.35 55.77
C GLY A 2 -30.81 29.81 54.42
N ASP A 3 -30.93 31.12 54.17
CA ASP A 3 -29.97 32.06 53.58
C ASP A 3 -28.92 31.57 52.55
N ASP A 4 -28.99 32.21 51.37
CA ASP A 4 -27.95 33.05 50.74
C ASP A 4 -26.69 32.51 50.03
N GLU A 5 -26.31 33.34 49.04
CA GLU A 5 -25.00 33.62 48.40
C GLU A 5 -24.47 32.64 47.34
N GLU A 6 -24.35 33.04 46.08
CA GLU A 6 -23.35 33.96 45.48
C GLU A 6 -21.94 33.33 45.44
N GLY A 7 -21.28 33.38 44.28
CA GLY A 7 -19.95 32.77 44.14
C GLY A 7 -19.36 32.79 42.74
N SER A 8 -19.28 33.98 42.13
CA SER A 8 -18.36 34.23 41.03
C SER A 8 -16.92 34.11 41.54
N ASN A 9 -16.07 33.26 40.95
CA ASN A 9 -14.64 33.56 40.96
C ASN A 9 -13.81 32.89 39.85
N LYS A 10 -12.97 33.74 39.27
CA LYS A 10 -11.98 33.49 38.22
C LYS A 10 -10.70 32.92 38.85
N ASN A 11 -9.71 32.65 37.98
CA ASN A 11 -8.29 32.38 38.26
C ASN A 11 -7.99 30.87 38.38
N GLY A 12 -7.09 30.27 37.62
CA GLY A 12 -5.81 30.81 37.17
C GLY A 12 -4.68 30.20 38.01
N ALA A 13 -4.21 29.02 37.62
CA ALA A 13 -2.94 28.38 37.98
C ALA A 13 -2.75 27.25 36.95
N ASN A 14 -1.86 27.26 35.97
CA ASN A 14 -0.45 27.65 35.90
C ASN A 14 0.38 27.03 37.02
N CYS A 15 1.00 25.87 36.71
CA CYS A 15 2.31 25.39 37.17
C CYS A 15 2.58 24.08 36.42
N SER A 16 3.47 24.08 35.44
CA SER A 16 4.91 23.83 35.60
C SER A 16 5.24 22.33 35.64
N ILE A 17 5.55 21.78 34.46
CA ILE A 17 6.33 20.54 34.37
C ILE A 17 7.67 20.91 33.75
N HIS A 18 8.52 21.52 34.55
CA HIS A 18 9.96 21.40 34.39
C HIS A 18 10.38 20.25 35.29
N LYS A 19 10.85 19.15 34.68
CA LYS A 19 11.79 18.16 35.22
C LYS A 19 12.00 17.06 34.19
N ASP A 20 13.00 17.29 33.35
CA ASP A 20 14.12 16.38 33.13
C ASP A 20 13.78 14.88 33.14
N VAL A 21 13.51 14.34 31.95
CA VAL A 21 13.87 12.96 31.63
C VAL A 21 14.78 13.01 30.42
N ALA A 22 16.09 13.02 30.69
CA ALA A 22 17.12 12.83 29.71
C ALA A 22 17.00 11.41 29.14
N LEU A 23 16.42 11.29 27.95
CA LEU A 23 16.46 10.04 27.18
C LEU A 23 17.64 10.12 26.21
N CYS A 24 18.73 9.42 26.54
CA CYS A 24 19.89 9.24 25.68
C CYS A 24 19.45 8.65 24.32
N ARG A 25 19.33 9.50 23.31
CA ARG A 25 19.18 9.09 21.91
C ARG A 25 20.58 8.93 21.31
N ALA A 26 21.06 7.70 21.22
CA ALA A 26 22.17 7.37 20.35
C ALA A 26 21.64 7.37 18.91
N SER A 27 21.73 8.52 18.24
CA SER A 27 21.51 8.65 16.80
C SER A 27 22.78 8.20 16.07
N THR A 28 22.77 7.00 15.50
CA THR A 28 23.75 6.62 14.48
C THR A 28 23.37 7.28 13.15
N THR A 29 23.77 8.53 12.98
CA THR A 29 23.81 9.23 11.69
C THR A 29 24.98 8.71 10.88
N SER A 30 24.70 7.98 9.80
CA SER A 30 25.65 7.74 8.71
C SER A 30 25.75 8.99 7.84
N PRO A 31 26.92 9.62 7.67
CA PRO A 31 27.05 10.82 6.85
C PRO A 31 27.26 10.47 5.36
N MET A 32 26.32 10.93 4.52
CA MET A 32 26.56 11.17 3.10
C MET A 32 27.51 12.37 2.94
N PRO A 33 28.55 12.33 2.09
CA PRO A 33 29.31 13.52 1.75
C PRO A 33 28.96 14.07 0.36
N THR A 34 28.63 15.36 0.30
CA THR A 34 28.94 16.38 -0.75
C THR A 34 28.22 17.68 -0.36
N PRO A 35 28.65 18.91 -0.78
CA PRO A 35 29.59 19.28 -1.85
C PRO A 35 30.58 20.46 -1.56
N ASN A 36 31.51 20.66 -2.51
CA ASN A 36 32.20 21.88 -2.97
C ASN A 36 33.24 22.62 -2.10
N SER A 37 34.48 22.69 -2.63
CA SER A 37 35.38 23.84 -2.49
C SER A 37 35.91 24.22 -3.87
N LEU A 38 35.57 25.43 -4.32
CA LEU A 38 36.26 26.16 -5.38
C LEU A 38 37.74 26.29 -5.00
N ASN A 39 38.63 26.15 -5.97
CA ASN A 39 39.88 26.90 -6.02
C ASN A 39 40.30 27.01 -7.49
N ASP A 40 40.10 28.21 -8.03
CA ASP A 40 40.68 28.67 -9.27
C ASP A 40 42.19 28.93 -9.06
N ASN A 41 43.03 28.41 -9.96
CA ASN A 41 44.02 29.22 -10.68
C ASN A 41 44.95 28.35 -11.57
N GLU A 42 44.81 28.63 -12.87
CA GLU A 42 45.86 28.83 -13.87
C GLU A 42 47.07 27.87 -13.94
N SER A 43 47.20 27.19 -15.09
CA SER A 43 48.52 27.05 -15.74
C SER A 43 48.39 26.62 -17.20
N MET A 44 48.65 27.58 -18.10
CA MET A 44 49.31 27.46 -19.40
C MET A 44 48.75 26.47 -20.45
N GLU A 45 48.11 27.05 -21.47
CA GLU A 45 48.59 27.00 -22.87
C GLU A 45 49.12 25.64 -23.41
N SER A 46 48.34 24.98 -24.26
CA SER A 46 48.86 24.58 -25.57
C SER A 46 47.72 24.35 -26.57
N VAL A 47 47.76 25.10 -27.67
CA VAL A 47 47.01 24.82 -28.89
C VAL A 47 47.89 23.92 -29.76
N SER A 48 47.36 22.78 -30.20
CA SER A 48 47.88 22.10 -31.39
C SER A 48 46.74 21.55 -32.26
N VAL A 49 46.33 22.40 -33.19
CA VAL A 49 46.17 22.18 -34.64
C VAL A 49 45.94 20.72 -35.08
N THR A 50 44.70 20.49 -35.56
CA THR A 50 44.21 19.56 -36.60
C THR A 50 45.07 18.35 -36.99
N GLN A 51 44.49 17.16 -36.82
CA GLN A 51 44.70 16.04 -37.74
C GLN A 51 43.37 15.61 -38.35
N ASN A 52 43.28 15.76 -39.68
CA ASN A 52 42.12 15.39 -40.48
C ASN A 52 41.81 13.90 -40.31
N VAL A 53 40.63 13.58 -39.79
CA VAL A 53 40.09 12.22 -39.88
C VAL A 53 39.67 12.00 -41.34
N PRO A 54 40.11 10.92 -42.01
CA PRO A 54 39.58 10.60 -43.33
C PRO A 54 38.09 10.30 -43.20
N GLU A 55 37.25 11.10 -43.85
CA GLU A 55 35.95 10.61 -44.31
C GLU A 55 36.22 9.37 -45.17
N THR A 56 35.75 8.22 -44.71
CA THR A 56 35.09 7.17 -45.52
C THR A 56 35.09 5.85 -44.76
N ALA A 57 33.95 5.50 -44.20
CA ALA A 57 33.50 4.12 -44.23
C ALA A 57 31.99 4.16 -44.20
N ASN A 58 31.39 3.91 -45.36
CA ASN A 58 30.00 3.50 -45.45
C ASN A 58 29.80 2.31 -44.49
N LEU A 59 29.31 2.59 -43.29
CA LEU A 59 28.72 1.56 -42.45
C LEU A 59 27.44 1.15 -43.17
N HIS A 60 27.59 0.18 -44.07
CA HIS A 60 26.50 -0.56 -44.67
C HIS A 60 25.67 -1.09 -43.50
N ARG A 61 24.67 -0.31 -43.08
CA ARG A 61 23.68 -0.75 -42.10
C ARG A 61 22.98 -1.90 -42.78
N ARG A 62 23.31 -3.13 -42.36
CA ARG A 62 22.55 -4.31 -42.76
C ARG A 62 21.08 -3.99 -42.55
N PRO A 63 20.17 -4.37 -43.47
CA PRO A 63 18.75 -4.21 -43.24
C PRO A 63 18.39 -4.88 -41.92
N ILE A 64 18.07 -4.08 -40.90
CA ILE A 64 17.74 -4.59 -39.59
C ILE A 64 16.34 -5.21 -39.70
N ARG A 65 16.33 -6.55 -39.72
CA ARG A 65 15.34 -7.43 -39.08
C ARG A 65 13.99 -7.57 -39.82
N ASN A 66 13.58 -8.82 -40.02
CA ASN A 66 12.21 -9.21 -40.38
C ASN A 66 11.20 -8.58 -39.41
N LYS A 67 10.47 -7.54 -39.86
CA LYS A 67 9.49 -6.78 -39.04
C LYS A 67 8.52 -7.70 -38.28
N LYS A 68 8.06 -8.78 -38.93
CA LYS A 68 7.15 -9.78 -38.35
C LYS A 68 7.74 -10.50 -37.13
N ALA A 69 9.03 -10.80 -37.14
CA ALA A 69 9.69 -11.50 -36.02
C ALA A 69 9.86 -10.56 -34.80
N GLN A 70 10.07 -9.27 -35.02
CA GLN A 70 10.14 -8.30 -33.93
C GLN A 70 8.77 -8.04 -33.31
N GLU A 71 7.71 -7.98 -34.13
CA GLU A 71 6.35 -7.80 -33.64
C GLU A 71 5.87 -8.99 -32.81
N ARG A 72 6.14 -10.23 -33.25
CA ARG A 72 5.83 -11.43 -32.46
C ARG A 72 6.51 -11.40 -31.09
N LYS A 73 7.82 -11.14 -31.05
CA LYS A 73 8.55 -11.00 -29.78
C LYS A 73 7.95 -9.94 -28.85
N ARG A 74 7.49 -8.81 -29.40
CA ARG A 74 6.84 -7.76 -28.59
C ARG A 74 5.49 -8.24 -28.04
N LYS A 75 4.68 -8.95 -28.83
CA LYS A 75 3.41 -9.50 -28.38
C LYS A 75 3.60 -10.54 -27.29
N ASP A 76 4.57 -11.44 -27.46
CA ASP A 76 4.91 -12.45 -26.46
C ASP A 76 5.33 -11.80 -25.14
N ILE A 77 6.24 -10.80 -25.19
CA ILE A 77 6.66 -10.04 -23.99
C ILE A 77 5.48 -9.32 -23.32
N MET A 78 4.56 -8.73 -24.10
CA MET A 78 3.39 -8.05 -23.53
C MET A 78 2.43 -9.03 -22.86
N HIS A 79 2.24 -10.23 -23.42
CA HIS A 79 1.41 -11.27 -22.83
C HIS A 79 2.01 -11.75 -21.50
N ASP A 80 3.31 -12.06 -21.48
CA ASP A 80 4.03 -12.48 -20.26
C ASP A 80 3.94 -11.43 -19.15
N LEU A 81 4.10 -10.14 -19.50
CA LEU A 81 3.97 -9.02 -18.55
C LEU A 81 2.55 -8.90 -18.00
N MET A 82 1.54 -9.07 -18.84
CA MET A 82 0.14 -9.01 -18.42
C MET A 82 -0.21 -10.17 -17.50
N ASP A 83 0.22 -11.39 -17.83
CA ASP A 83 0.01 -12.57 -17.00
C ASP A 83 0.72 -12.44 -15.65
N GLN A 84 1.96 -11.95 -15.64
CA GLN A 84 2.68 -11.67 -14.41
C GLN A 84 1.96 -10.61 -13.56
N GLY A 85 1.48 -9.54 -14.19
CA GLY A 85 0.68 -8.50 -13.52
C GLY A 85 -0.60 -9.05 -12.90
N ASN A 86 -1.34 -9.87 -13.65
CA ASN A 86 -2.57 -10.52 -13.21
C ASN A 86 -2.31 -11.50 -12.06
N ALA A 87 -1.25 -12.30 -12.15
CA ALA A 87 -0.86 -13.24 -11.10
C ALA A 87 -0.52 -12.49 -9.80
N MET A 88 0.26 -11.41 -9.89
CA MET A 88 0.61 -10.59 -8.74
C MET A 88 -0.62 -9.92 -8.13
N ALA A 89 -1.50 -9.35 -8.96
CA ALA A 89 -2.75 -8.75 -8.50
C ALA A 89 -3.64 -9.76 -7.76
N LYS A 90 -3.73 -11.00 -8.26
CA LYS A 90 -4.48 -12.09 -7.63
C LYS A 90 -3.91 -12.45 -6.26
N VAL A 91 -2.58 -12.58 -6.16
CA VAL A 91 -1.89 -12.87 -4.88
C VAL A 91 -2.08 -11.74 -3.88
N MET A 92 -1.94 -10.48 -4.31
CA MET A 92 -2.15 -9.32 -3.44
C MET A 92 -3.59 -9.23 -2.94
N LYS A 93 -4.56 -9.49 -3.82
CA LYS A 93 -5.97 -9.55 -3.47
C LYS A 93 -6.24 -10.65 -2.44
N SER A 94 -5.78 -11.87 -2.67
CA SER A 94 -6.01 -13.00 -1.75
C SER A 94 -5.33 -12.80 -0.40
N TYR A 95 -4.12 -12.23 -0.39
CA TYR A 95 -3.42 -11.87 0.85
C TYR A 95 -4.22 -10.84 1.66
N LYS A 96 -4.69 -9.78 1.02
CA LYS A 96 -5.52 -8.75 1.67
C LYS A 96 -6.80 -9.35 2.25
N GLU A 97 -7.51 -10.16 1.46
CA GLU A 97 -8.73 -10.83 1.91
C GLU A 97 -8.48 -11.78 3.08
N SER A 98 -7.39 -12.54 3.06
CA SER A 98 -6.97 -13.43 4.15
C SER A 98 -6.65 -12.65 5.42
N TYR A 99 -5.90 -11.56 5.30
CA TYR A 99 -5.55 -10.68 6.41
C TYR A 99 -6.80 -10.03 7.04
N ASP A 100 -7.73 -9.55 6.22
CA ASP A 100 -8.99 -8.97 6.67
C ASP A 100 -9.86 -10.03 7.39
N LYS A 101 -9.98 -11.24 6.84
CA LYS A 101 -10.66 -12.38 7.50
C LYS A 101 -10.03 -12.74 8.83
N ASN A 102 -8.70 -12.75 8.92
CA ASN A 102 -7.99 -13.07 10.15
C ASN A 102 -8.23 -12.01 11.25
N LYS A 103 -8.30 -10.73 10.86
CA LYS A 103 -8.69 -9.66 11.79
C LYS A 103 -10.10 -9.85 12.34
N GLU A 104 -11.06 -10.16 11.48
CA GLU A 104 -12.44 -10.45 11.88
C GLU A 104 -12.51 -11.68 12.80
N PHE A 105 -11.79 -12.74 12.46
CA PHE A 105 -11.70 -13.95 13.28
C PHE A 105 -11.19 -13.66 14.68
N LYS A 106 -10.14 -12.84 14.82
CA LYS A 106 -9.63 -12.43 16.14
C LYS A 106 -10.68 -11.70 16.99
N VAL A 107 -11.51 -10.87 16.38
CA VAL A 107 -12.61 -10.19 17.08
C VAL A 107 -13.70 -11.18 17.48
N MET A 108 -14.05 -12.11 16.60
CA MET A 108 -15.05 -13.17 16.87
C MET A 108 -14.63 -14.08 18.02
N MET A 109 -13.35 -14.45 18.12
CA MET A 109 -12.84 -15.32 19.18
C MET A 109 -12.61 -14.61 20.52
N MET A 110 -12.75 -13.28 20.57
CA MET A 110 -12.49 -12.55 21.80
C MET A 110 -13.62 -12.76 22.82
N GLU A 111 -13.27 -13.30 23.99
CA GLU A 111 -14.22 -13.57 25.05
C GLU A 111 -14.65 -12.27 25.75
N THR A 112 -15.92 -11.88 25.59
CA THR A 112 -16.41 -10.58 26.09
C THR A 112 -16.60 -10.52 27.60
N SER A 113 -16.69 -11.67 28.28
CA SER A 113 -16.78 -11.79 29.75
C SER A 113 -15.54 -11.21 30.45
N THR A 114 -14.36 -11.38 29.84
CA THR A 114 -13.05 -10.94 30.36
C THR A 114 -12.83 -9.43 30.26
N ILE A 115 -13.68 -8.72 29.51
CA ILE A 115 -13.56 -7.28 29.31
C ILE A 115 -14.18 -6.56 30.51
N GLU A 116 -13.35 -5.91 31.31
CA GLU A 116 -13.75 -5.20 32.53
C GLU A 116 -14.73 -4.04 32.26
N THR A 117 -14.42 -3.20 31.28
CA THR A 117 -15.20 -1.99 31.02
C THR A 117 -16.47 -2.27 30.20
N PRO A 118 -17.68 -1.91 30.71
CA PRO A 118 -18.94 -2.18 30.02
C PRO A 118 -19.01 -1.58 28.60
N ALA A 119 -18.51 -0.36 28.43
CA ALA A 119 -18.50 0.32 27.14
C ALA A 119 -17.65 -0.42 26.09
N ARG A 120 -16.45 -0.88 26.48
CA ARG A 120 -15.59 -1.67 25.59
C ARG A 120 -16.22 -3.02 25.26
N ARG A 121 -16.83 -3.67 26.25
CA ARG A 121 -17.55 -4.94 26.07
C ARG A 121 -18.68 -4.81 25.06
N ALA A 122 -19.49 -3.75 25.17
CA ALA A 122 -20.58 -3.46 24.24
C ALA A 122 -20.06 -3.25 22.80
N LYS A 123 -19.01 -2.45 22.64
CA LYS A 123 -18.37 -2.20 21.32
C LYS A 123 -17.87 -3.49 20.66
N VAL A 124 -17.28 -4.40 21.44
CA VAL A 124 -16.81 -5.69 20.91
C VAL A 124 -17.98 -6.57 20.50
N LYS A 125 -19.03 -6.67 21.33
CA LYS A 125 -20.24 -7.42 20.98
C LYS A 125 -20.91 -6.89 19.72
N GLU A 126 -20.97 -5.58 19.55
CA GLU A 126 -21.47 -4.94 18.33
C GLU A 126 -20.63 -5.34 17.11
N LYS A 127 -19.30 -5.30 17.22
CA LYS A 127 -18.40 -5.73 16.13
C LYS A 127 -18.55 -7.20 15.79
N GLN A 128 -18.72 -8.07 16.78
CA GLN A 128 -19.00 -9.50 16.54
C GLN A 128 -20.33 -9.68 15.78
N LYS A 129 -21.38 -8.96 16.16
CA LYS A 129 -22.66 -8.97 15.43
C LYS A 129 -22.52 -8.49 13.98
N GLU A 130 -21.78 -7.41 13.76
CA GLU A 130 -21.51 -6.89 12.41
C GLU A 130 -20.81 -7.94 11.54
N ILE A 131 -19.81 -8.65 12.08
CA ILE A 131 -19.10 -9.72 11.37
C ILE A 131 -20.04 -10.89 11.05
N MET A 132 -20.84 -11.35 12.01
CA MET A 132 -21.82 -12.42 11.78
C MET A 132 -22.84 -12.04 10.70
N ALA A 133 -23.35 -10.80 10.72
CA ALA A 133 -24.28 -10.30 9.71
C ALA A 133 -23.64 -10.27 8.31
N LYS A 134 -22.38 -9.82 8.19
CA LYS A 134 -21.62 -9.85 6.93
C LYS A 134 -21.38 -11.27 6.40
N GLN A 135 -21.22 -12.24 7.29
CA GLN A 135 -21.07 -13.64 6.88
C GLN A 135 -22.42 -14.22 6.42
N ALA A 136 -23.50 -13.94 7.14
CA ALA A 136 -24.84 -14.39 6.77
C ALA A 136 -25.29 -13.84 5.41
N SER A 137 -24.95 -12.59 5.07
CA SER A 137 -25.30 -12.00 3.77
C SER A 137 -24.57 -12.64 2.58
N ARG A 138 -23.40 -13.26 2.79
CA ARG A 138 -22.66 -13.97 1.74
C ARG A 138 -23.19 -15.37 1.43
N CYS A 139 -24.07 -15.91 2.28
CA CYS A 139 -24.61 -17.26 2.13
C CYS A 139 -25.90 -17.33 1.29
N LEU A 140 -26.40 -16.22 0.74
CA LEU A 140 -27.64 -16.14 -0.04
C LEU A 140 -27.45 -16.26 -1.56
N ASN A 141 -26.32 -16.81 -2.02
CA ASN A 141 -26.21 -17.21 -3.42
C ASN A 141 -26.91 -18.55 -3.56
N PHE A 142 -28.14 -18.53 -4.05
CA PHE A 142 -28.77 -19.75 -4.55
C PHE A 142 -28.06 -20.12 -5.85
N ASP A 143 -27.63 -21.37 -5.97
CA ASP A 143 -27.22 -21.89 -7.27
C ASP A 143 -28.48 -21.94 -8.13
N ASP A 144 -28.59 -21.05 -9.13
CA ASP A 144 -29.66 -21.07 -10.15
C ASP A 144 -29.62 -22.35 -11.03
N ASP A 145 -28.66 -23.23 -10.78
CA ASP A 145 -28.51 -24.56 -11.37
C ASP A 145 -29.41 -25.62 -10.70
N ILE A 146 -30.31 -25.23 -9.79
CA ILE A 146 -31.39 -26.10 -9.30
C ILE A 146 -32.33 -26.39 -10.47
N TYR A 147 -32.16 -27.58 -11.05
CA TYR A 147 -33.08 -28.29 -11.96
C TYR A 147 -34.24 -27.44 -12.51
N HIS A 148 -34.10 -26.99 -13.75
CA HIS A 148 -35.21 -26.43 -14.54
C HIS A 148 -35.91 -27.62 -15.21
N PRO A 149 -37.06 -28.11 -14.70
CA PRO A 149 -37.80 -29.17 -15.40
C PRO A 149 -38.13 -28.70 -16.82
N GLU A 150 -37.91 -29.59 -17.79
CA GLU A 150 -38.36 -29.33 -19.16
C GLU A 150 -39.89 -29.12 -19.14
N PRO A 151 -40.40 -28.13 -19.88
CA PRO A 151 -41.84 -27.95 -20.01
C PRO A 151 -42.46 -29.21 -20.64
N PRO A 152 -43.68 -29.59 -20.27
CA PRO A 152 -44.34 -30.77 -20.82
C PRO A 152 -44.40 -30.67 -22.35
N SER A 153 -44.08 -31.78 -23.02
CA SER A 153 -44.20 -31.88 -24.47
C SER A 153 -45.67 -31.90 -24.86
N ASP A 154 -46.10 -30.89 -25.63
CA ASP A 154 -47.39 -30.88 -26.32
C ASP A 154 -47.31 -31.85 -27.52
N ASP A 155 -47.28 -33.15 -27.24
CA ASP A 155 -47.56 -34.17 -28.27
C ASP A 155 -49.09 -34.26 -28.44
N SER A 156 -49.60 -33.52 -29.44
CA SER A 156 -50.96 -33.63 -29.99
C SER A 156 -51.00 -34.47 -31.27
#